data_AF-A0A0C3SDH2-F1
#
_entry.id   AF-A0A0C3SDH2-F1
#
_cell.length_a   1.000
_cell.length_b   1.000
_cell.length_c   1.000
_cell.angle_alpha   90.00
_cell.angle_beta   90.00
_cell.angle_gamma   90.00
#
_symmetry.space_group_name_H-M   'P 1'
#
loop_
_entity.id
_entity.type
_entity.pdbx_description
1 polymer ?
#
loop_
_entity_poly.entity_id
_entity_poly.type
_entity_poly.pdbx_seq_one_letter_code
_entity_poly.pdbx_strand_id
1 'polypeptide(L)'
;MDDETAEIELLEQNLNKTRQISQRMTSILSSFDTRLVKLEKTILPLYNSTQVLTRRANNIELALQKIDEVASNQEGIAAEEALILRGPQPGQLDVYKDVLERLNASIAFKSLDRDLRDTARLVETGAKKLAQLFTKLVAEGSSGAPPNGPEFEFSPFPATLKPTLVPLVTFLRTLPLPPTHPSHPAAPGIQSTLKEAQKGYADMRGSWGKKCLENYARRVVDRAETIDGVAAGREFAAWVENLLTVAEEEYELMLEMAPLPTQALLNSTFTTLISPLFALFQSTLSSLSGLIKRSLHKYTFLALSAYANLTILQGRWDDVMCSRPGRKENELKDGLHAIRAACLRSFPEFLADIRVAALGKGGELGTGLADFTVSTVQYVERLPEVQTGVASALLTLGDGNWRMGEGVQVGKTPKAGDIDEQTILEHYTFDVVNTVIQSLLTLSRTNKRPAFGSIFLINNISYLRTLLLLQPRTNIPPLLSKPTQDALNSAFRTAKAGYFDSNYSPLMQTLLDDKDKSKSAMKEKFTRFFDALEEVAERHRLARVLQDDRESRETIKEEAVKLVVPSLQRFTQRTAGKEFSKNPQKYIKMSADEVENLIRGFYA
;
A
#
# COMPACT_ATOMS: atom_id res chain seq x y z
N MET A 1 -108.78 18.41 -122.34
CA MET A 1 -108.63 19.38 -121.22
C MET A 1 -109.01 18.75 -119.87
N ASP A 2 -109.76 17.64 -119.82
CA ASP A 2 -110.18 17.06 -118.53
C ASP A 2 -109.15 16.12 -117.86
N ASP A 3 -108.21 15.51 -118.60
CA ASP A 3 -107.21 14.59 -118.03
C ASP A 3 -106.08 15.29 -117.24
N GLU A 4 -105.59 16.45 -117.71
CA GLU A 4 -104.53 17.20 -117.02
C GLU A 4 -104.99 17.77 -115.66
N THR A 5 -106.30 17.98 -115.49
CA THR A 5 -106.87 18.54 -114.26
C THR A 5 -106.97 17.47 -113.16
N ALA A 6 -107.31 16.24 -113.54
CA ALA A 6 -107.34 15.09 -112.62
C ALA A 6 -105.93 14.67 -112.15
N GLU A 7 -104.92 14.79 -113.02
CA GLU A 7 -103.53 14.47 -112.69
C GLU A 7 -102.92 15.52 -111.73
N ILE A 8 -103.27 16.80 -111.91
CA ILE A 8 -102.93 17.88 -110.98
C ILE A 8 -103.60 17.68 -109.62
N GLU A 9 -104.89 17.31 -109.57
CA GLU A 9 -105.57 17.00 -108.31
C GLU A 9 -104.94 15.79 -107.58
N LEU A 10 -104.53 14.74 -108.29
CA LEU A 10 -103.85 13.58 -107.71
C LEU A 10 -102.47 13.94 -107.16
N LEU A 11 -101.70 14.75 -107.91
CA LEU A 11 -100.40 15.28 -107.47
C LEU A 11 -100.56 16.19 -106.25
N GLU A 12 -101.59 17.03 -106.20
CA GLU A 12 -101.90 17.89 -105.07
C GLU A 12 -102.32 17.06 -103.83
N GLN A 13 -103.04 15.95 -104.03
CA GLN A 13 -103.38 15.00 -102.97
C GLN A 13 -102.16 14.26 -102.43
N ASN A 14 -101.22 13.85 -103.32
CA ASN A 14 -99.96 13.23 -102.93
C ASN A 14 -99.02 14.22 -102.23
N LEU A 15 -98.99 15.48 -102.68
CA LEU A 15 -98.22 16.55 -102.06
C LEU A 15 -98.79 16.88 -100.67
N ASN A 16 -100.12 16.90 -100.52
CA ASN A 16 -100.77 17.03 -99.21
C ASN A 16 -100.47 15.85 -98.28
N LYS A 17 -100.49 14.60 -98.76
CA LYS A 17 -100.06 13.42 -97.97
C LYS A 17 -98.60 13.53 -97.53
N THR A 18 -97.71 13.92 -98.43
CA THR A 18 -96.27 14.07 -98.12
C THR A 18 -96.05 15.20 -97.11
N ARG A 19 -96.78 16.30 -97.23
CA ARG A 19 -96.78 17.40 -96.26
C ARG A 19 -97.29 16.96 -94.89
N GLN A 20 -98.33 16.13 -94.85
CA GLN A 20 -98.86 15.55 -93.60
C GLN A 20 -97.87 14.60 -92.91
N ILE A 21 -97.17 13.77 -93.68
CA ILE A 21 -96.12 12.87 -93.17
C ILE A 21 -94.93 13.68 -92.65
N SER A 22 -94.50 14.71 -93.40
CA SER A 22 -93.43 15.61 -92.98
C SER A 22 -93.79 16.32 -91.67
N GLN A 23 -95.01 16.85 -91.55
CA GLN A 23 -95.50 17.44 -90.30
C GLN A 23 -95.54 16.44 -89.13
N ARG A 24 -95.93 15.18 -89.37
CA ARG A 24 -95.87 14.13 -88.34
C ARG A 24 -94.43 13.82 -87.93
N MET A 25 -93.49 13.72 -88.86
CA MET A 25 -92.07 13.53 -88.56
C MET A 25 -91.51 14.72 -87.75
N THR A 26 -91.82 15.95 -88.14
CA THR A 26 -91.40 17.15 -87.40
C THR A 26 -91.98 17.16 -85.98
N SER A 27 -93.25 16.74 -85.82
CA SER A 27 -93.88 16.64 -84.50
C SER A 27 -93.24 15.57 -83.61
N ILE A 28 -92.95 14.39 -84.16
CA ILE A 28 -92.26 13.31 -83.43
C ILE A 28 -90.85 13.75 -83.02
N LEU A 29 -90.08 14.34 -83.94
CA LEU A 29 -88.74 14.84 -83.66
C LEU A 29 -88.76 15.94 -82.59
N SER A 30 -89.68 16.90 -82.70
CA SER A 30 -89.87 17.93 -81.67
C SER A 30 -90.24 17.33 -80.30
N SER A 31 -91.04 16.25 -80.27
CA SER A 31 -91.37 15.54 -79.03
C SER A 31 -90.15 14.84 -78.41
N PHE A 32 -89.28 14.25 -79.24
CA PHE A 32 -88.04 13.62 -78.79
C PHE A 32 -87.04 14.65 -78.27
N ASP A 33 -86.88 15.77 -78.98
CA ASP A 33 -86.02 16.87 -78.55
C ASP A 33 -86.48 17.43 -77.20
N THR A 34 -87.80 17.64 -77.05
CA THR A 34 -88.37 18.12 -75.78
C THR A 34 -88.16 17.11 -74.65
N ARG A 35 -88.25 15.80 -74.94
CA ARG A 35 -87.98 14.74 -73.95
C ARG A 35 -86.50 14.62 -73.60
N LEU A 36 -85.61 14.76 -74.57
CA LEU A 36 -84.15 14.75 -74.35
C LEU A 36 -83.72 15.94 -73.51
N VAL A 37 -84.20 17.15 -73.82
CA VAL A 37 -83.93 18.36 -73.01
C VAL A 37 -84.47 18.22 -71.59
N LYS A 38 -85.66 17.61 -71.41
CA LYS A 38 -86.20 17.32 -70.07
C LYS A 38 -85.36 16.27 -69.34
N LEU A 39 -84.93 15.21 -70.02
CA LEU A 39 -84.07 14.17 -69.47
C LEU A 39 -82.73 14.76 -69.03
N GLU A 40 -82.09 15.57 -69.87
CA GLU A 40 -80.84 16.26 -69.58
C GLU A 40 -80.99 17.18 -68.36
N LYS A 41 -82.04 18.01 -68.32
CA LYS A 41 -82.33 18.88 -67.16
C LYS A 41 -82.58 18.11 -65.86
N THR A 42 -83.05 16.86 -65.94
CA THR A 42 -83.38 16.05 -64.75
C THR A 42 -82.19 15.18 -64.31
N ILE A 43 -81.48 14.56 -65.25
CA ILE A 43 -80.40 13.60 -64.98
C ILE A 43 -79.06 14.29 -64.74
N LEU A 44 -78.76 15.40 -65.43
CA LEU A 44 -77.46 16.07 -65.27
C LEU A 44 -77.22 16.57 -63.82
N PRO A 45 -78.20 17.16 -63.11
CA PRO A 45 -78.03 17.52 -61.71
C PRO A 45 -77.86 16.29 -60.80
N LEU A 46 -78.58 15.20 -61.07
CA LEU A 46 -78.45 13.94 -60.33
C LEU A 46 -77.07 13.31 -60.51
N TYR A 47 -76.56 13.28 -61.75
CA TYR A 47 -75.23 12.77 -62.07
C TYR A 47 -74.14 13.60 -61.37
N ASN A 48 -74.20 14.93 -61.48
CA ASN A 48 -73.26 15.83 -60.81
C ASN A 48 -73.33 15.70 -59.28
N SER A 49 -74.54 15.63 -58.71
CA SER A 49 -74.72 15.43 -57.27
C SER A 49 -74.17 14.08 -56.82
N THR A 50 -74.37 13.01 -57.60
CA THR A 50 -73.86 11.67 -57.32
C THR A 50 -72.33 11.64 -57.39
N GLN A 51 -71.72 12.34 -58.35
CA GLN A 51 -70.26 12.46 -58.47
C GLN A 51 -69.67 13.21 -57.27
N VAL A 52 -70.31 14.31 -56.83
CA VAL A 52 -69.89 15.05 -55.63
C VAL A 52 -70.05 14.18 -54.38
N LEU A 53 -71.15 13.42 -54.26
CA LEU A 53 -71.39 12.53 -53.13
C LEU A 53 -70.34 11.41 -53.08
N THR A 54 -70.01 10.80 -54.23
CA THR A 54 -68.97 9.76 -54.35
C THR A 54 -67.60 10.32 -53.97
N ARG A 55 -67.27 11.54 -54.42
CA ARG A 55 -66.03 12.21 -54.03
C ARG A 55 -65.98 12.50 -52.52
N ARG A 56 -67.10 12.91 -51.92
CA ARG A 56 -67.20 13.11 -50.47
C ARG A 56 -67.06 11.79 -49.70
N ALA A 57 -67.73 10.72 -50.14
CA ALA A 57 -67.62 9.40 -49.54
C ALA A 57 -66.17 8.90 -49.55
N ASN A 58 -65.50 8.97 -50.71
CA ASN A 58 -64.08 8.61 -50.82
C ASN A 58 -63.17 9.47 -49.92
N ASN A 59 -63.42 10.78 -49.84
CA ASN A 59 -62.67 11.66 -48.96
C ASN A 59 -62.90 11.32 -47.48
N ILE A 60 -64.13 10.97 -47.09
CA ILE A 60 -64.47 10.54 -45.73
C ILE A 60 -63.77 9.22 -45.40
N GLU A 61 -63.79 8.26 -46.31
CA GLU A 61 -63.13 6.96 -46.13
C GLU A 61 -61.61 7.11 -45.99
N LEU A 62 -60.98 7.94 -46.82
CA LEU A 62 -59.55 8.27 -46.69
C LEU A 62 -59.24 9.00 -45.38
N ALA A 63 -60.12 9.89 -44.93
CA ALA A 63 -59.95 10.58 -43.64
C ALA A 63 -60.09 9.62 -42.46
N LEU A 64 -61.04 8.69 -42.50
CA LEU A 64 -61.22 7.66 -41.48
C LEU A 64 -60.00 6.73 -41.41
N GLN A 65 -59.49 6.26 -42.55
CA GLN A 65 -58.24 5.48 -42.59
C GLN A 65 -57.06 6.22 -41.97
N LYS A 66 -56.94 7.53 -42.23
CA LYS A 66 -55.89 8.35 -41.61
C LYS A 66 -56.09 8.56 -40.11
N ILE A 67 -57.33 8.65 -39.64
CA ILE A 67 -57.64 8.71 -38.21
C ILE A 67 -57.28 7.39 -37.53
N ASP A 68 -57.60 6.24 -38.14
CA ASP A 68 -57.25 4.92 -37.61
C ASP A 68 -55.74 4.69 -37.56
N GLU A 69 -55.00 5.09 -38.60
CA GLU A 69 -53.54 5.09 -38.61
C GLU A 69 -52.96 5.92 -37.44
N VAL A 70 -53.50 7.12 -37.19
CA VAL A 70 -53.04 8.00 -36.09
C VAL A 70 -53.40 7.41 -34.73
N ALA A 71 -54.60 6.84 -34.57
CA ALA A 71 -55.05 6.23 -33.33
C ALA A 71 -54.21 5.01 -32.95
N SER A 72 -53.93 4.11 -33.89
CA SER A 72 -53.07 2.94 -33.67
C SER A 72 -51.63 3.34 -33.31
N ASN A 73 -51.09 4.38 -33.96
CA ASN A 73 -49.78 4.92 -33.60
C ASN A 73 -49.76 5.53 -32.18
N GLN A 74 -50.85 6.18 -31.75
CA GLN A 74 -50.96 6.75 -30.40
C GLN A 74 -51.08 5.67 -29.32
N GLU A 75 -51.82 4.58 -29.58
CA GLU A 75 -51.93 3.45 -28.65
C GLU A 75 -50.58 2.75 -28.44
N GLY A 76 -49.80 2.56 -29.51
CA GLY A 76 -48.44 2.05 -29.43
C GLY A 76 -47.51 2.94 -28.59
N ILE A 77 -47.56 4.26 -28.79
CA ILE A 77 -46.77 5.23 -28.01
C ILE A 77 -47.17 5.23 -26.53
N ALA A 78 -48.46 5.14 -26.21
CA ALA A 78 -48.95 5.10 -24.83
C ALA A 78 -48.48 3.84 -24.09
N ALA A 79 -48.46 2.69 -24.78
CA ALA A 79 -47.93 1.44 -24.21
C ALA A 79 -46.42 1.53 -23.97
N GLU A 80 -45.66 2.12 -24.89
CA GLU A 80 -44.22 2.36 -24.74
C GLU A 80 -43.92 3.36 -23.61
N GLU A 81 -44.67 4.46 -23.51
CA GLU A 81 -44.58 5.44 -22.44
C GLU A 81 -44.82 4.79 -21.06
N ALA A 82 -45.89 3.99 -20.91
CA ALA A 82 -46.18 3.29 -19.67
C ALA A 82 -45.03 2.35 -19.26
N LEU A 83 -44.40 1.68 -20.21
CA LEU A 83 -43.24 0.82 -19.98
C LEU A 83 -42.02 1.63 -19.49
N ILE A 84 -41.72 2.75 -20.13
CA ILE A 84 -40.62 3.65 -19.74
C ILE A 84 -40.84 4.23 -18.33
N LEU A 85 -42.06 4.69 -18.03
CA LEU A 85 -42.39 5.25 -16.72
C LEU A 85 -42.27 4.21 -15.59
N ARG A 86 -42.65 2.96 -15.87
CA ARG A 86 -42.51 1.83 -14.94
C ARG A 86 -41.06 1.46 -14.66
N GLY A 87 -40.16 1.64 -15.63
CA GLY A 87 -38.76 1.25 -15.54
C GLY A 87 -38.50 -0.23 -15.84
N PRO A 88 -37.23 -0.62 -16.01
CA PRO A 88 -36.83 -1.96 -16.43
C PRO A 88 -37.21 -3.00 -15.37
N GLN A 89 -37.88 -4.08 -15.79
CA GLN A 89 -38.27 -5.18 -14.91
C GLN A 89 -37.20 -6.30 -14.93
N PRO A 90 -37.08 -7.09 -13.85
CA PRO A 90 -36.17 -8.24 -13.82
C PRO A 90 -36.43 -9.19 -15.00
N GLY A 91 -35.38 -9.56 -15.73
CA GLY A 91 -35.47 -10.46 -16.89
C GLY A 91 -36.09 -9.86 -18.16
N GLN A 92 -36.49 -8.58 -18.15
CA GLN A 92 -37.09 -7.89 -19.31
C GLN A 92 -36.26 -6.66 -19.74
N LEU A 93 -34.96 -6.70 -19.49
CA LEU A 93 -34.07 -5.58 -19.82
C LEU A 93 -34.03 -5.32 -21.34
N ASP A 94 -33.99 -6.37 -22.16
CA ASP A 94 -33.88 -6.22 -23.61
C ASP A 94 -35.14 -5.58 -24.22
N VAL A 95 -36.34 -5.96 -23.75
CA VAL A 95 -37.60 -5.31 -24.13
C VAL A 95 -37.55 -3.81 -23.81
N TYR A 96 -36.98 -3.43 -22.66
CA TYR A 96 -36.83 -2.04 -22.26
C TYR A 96 -35.83 -1.29 -23.15
N LYS A 97 -34.70 -1.93 -23.52
CA LYS A 97 -33.72 -1.36 -24.45
C LYS A 97 -34.35 -1.11 -25.83
N ASP A 98 -35.05 -2.10 -26.37
CA ASP A 98 -35.68 -2.03 -27.70
C ASP A 98 -36.70 -0.89 -27.78
N VAL A 99 -37.52 -0.71 -26.72
CA VAL A 99 -38.46 0.42 -26.64
C VAL A 99 -37.71 1.76 -26.64
N LEU A 100 -36.65 1.88 -25.85
CA LEU A 100 -35.89 3.12 -25.77
C LEU A 100 -35.16 3.45 -27.07
N GLU A 101 -34.63 2.44 -27.78
CA GLU A 101 -34.04 2.60 -29.11
C GLU A 101 -35.07 3.07 -30.14
N ARG A 102 -36.28 2.49 -30.14
CA ARG A 102 -37.36 2.94 -31.03
C ARG A 102 -37.78 4.38 -30.73
N LEU A 103 -37.92 4.74 -29.46
CA LEU A 103 -38.22 6.13 -29.06
C LEU A 103 -37.12 7.08 -29.53
N ASN A 104 -35.85 6.72 -29.35
CA ASN A 104 -34.70 7.50 -29.79
C ASN A 104 -34.65 7.64 -31.33
N ALA A 105 -34.90 6.55 -32.07
CA ALA A 105 -34.98 6.58 -33.52
C ALA A 105 -36.13 7.47 -34.01
N SER A 106 -37.28 7.44 -33.33
CA SER A 106 -38.45 8.25 -33.71
C SER A 106 -38.19 9.77 -33.65
N ILE A 107 -37.27 10.22 -32.79
CA ILE A 107 -36.85 11.62 -32.71
C ILE A 107 -36.11 12.06 -33.99
N ALA A 108 -35.39 11.15 -34.66
CA ALA A 108 -34.69 11.45 -35.90
C ALA A 108 -35.63 11.61 -37.11
N PHE A 109 -36.83 11.01 -37.07
CA PHE A 109 -37.75 10.95 -38.22
C PHE A 109 -39.00 11.85 -38.10
N LYS A 110 -39.34 12.37 -36.90
CA LYS A 110 -40.52 13.21 -36.70
C LYS A 110 -40.22 14.70 -36.92
N SER A 111 -41.11 15.40 -37.65
CA SER A 111 -40.96 16.82 -38.03
C SER A 111 -41.84 17.80 -37.24
N LEU A 112 -42.66 17.33 -36.28
CA LEU A 112 -43.50 18.19 -35.43
C LEU A 112 -42.83 18.50 -34.07
N ASP A 113 -42.66 19.79 -33.78
CA ASP A 113 -41.83 20.34 -32.70
C ASP A 113 -42.33 20.02 -31.26
N ARG A 114 -43.64 19.73 -31.07
CA ARG A 114 -44.22 19.40 -29.75
C ARG A 114 -43.99 17.95 -29.36
N ASP A 115 -44.32 17.01 -30.25
CA ASP A 115 -44.22 15.58 -30.00
C ASP A 115 -42.75 15.12 -29.88
N LEU A 116 -41.82 15.85 -30.51
CA LEU A 116 -40.38 15.68 -30.36
C LEU A 116 -39.89 15.91 -28.92
N ARG A 117 -40.39 16.94 -28.24
CA ARG A 117 -39.98 17.26 -26.87
C ARG A 117 -40.51 16.25 -25.87
N ASP A 118 -41.75 15.80 -26.04
CA ASP A 118 -42.35 14.78 -25.18
C ASP A 118 -41.64 13.43 -25.34
N THR A 119 -41.35 13.03 -26.60
CA THR A 119 -40.54 11.83 -26.88
C THR A 119 -39.13 11.95 -26.30
N ALA A 120 -38.46 13.09 -26.44
CA ALA A 120 -37.14 13.33 -25.85
C ALA A 120 -37.17 13.25 -24.31
N ARG A 121 -38.20 13.79 -23.67
CA ARG A 121 -38.40 13.68 -22.21
C ARG A 121 -38.60 12.22 -21.77
N LEU A 122 -39.32 11.41 -22.55
CA LEU A 122 -39.44 9.98 -22.31
C LEU A 122 -38.09 9.27 -22.44
N VAL A 123 -37.30 9.59 -23.48
CA VAL A 123 -35.95 9.03 -23.64
C VAL A 123 -35.06 9.39 -22.45
N GLU A 124 -35.08 10.65 -21.99
CA GLU A 124 -34.35 11.09 -20.80
C GLU A 124 -34.80 10.34 -19.54
N THR A 125 -36.12 10.18 -19.36
CA THR A 125 -36.69 9.44 -18.24
C THR A 125 -36.27 7.97 -18.29
N GLY A 126 -36.25 7.37 -19.47
CA GLY A 126 -35.82 6.00 -19.69
C GLY A 126 -34.36 5.78 -19.32
N ALA A 127 -33.48 6.71 -19.74
CA ALA A 127 -32.07 6.71 -19.35
C ALA A 127 -31.88 6.85 -17.83
N LYS A 128 -32.67 7.71 -17.16
CA LYS A 128 -32.65 7.85 -15.69
C LYS A 128 -33.01 6.55 -14.99
N LYS A 129 -34.04 5.83 -15.45
CA LYS A 129 -34.43 4.53 -14.87
C LYS A 129 -33.34 3.46 -15.06
N LEU A 130 -32.66 3.45 -16.20
CA LEU A 130 -31.53 2.55 -16.44
C LEU A 130 -30.32 2.89 -15.57
N ALA A 131 -30.00 4.18 -15.40
CA ALA A 131 -28.96 4.64 -14.48
C ALA A 131 -29.27 4.31 -13.02
N GLN A 132 -30.55 4.39 -12.62
CA GLN A 132 -31.01 3.93 -11.30
C GLN A 132 -30.83 2.42 -11.12
N LEU A 133 -31.16 1.61 -12.14
CA LEU A 133 -30.92 0.17 -12.10
C LEU A 133 -29.41 -0.14 -11.97
N PHE A 134 -28.57 0.54 -12.75
CA PHE A 134 -27.11 0.43 -12.64
C PHE A 134 -26.64 0.72 -11.22
N THR A 135 -27.04 1.87 -10.66
CA THR A 135 -26.66 2.28 -9.30
C THR A 135 -27.14 1.27 -8.25
N LYS A 136 -28.34 0.72 -8.41
CA LYS A 136 -28.89 -0.31 -7.52
C LYS A 136 -28.05 -1.59 -7.54
N LEU A 137 -27.69 -2.09 -8.71
CA LEU A 137 -26.87 -3.30 -8.85
C LEU A 137 -25.45 -3.08 -8.30
N VAL A 138 -24.88 -1.89 -8.51
CA VAL A 138 -23.59 -1.52 -7.93
C VAL A 138 -23.66 -1.43 -6.40
N ALA A 139 -24.75 -0.90 -5.85
CA ALA A 139 -24.96 -0.84 -4.41
C ALA A 139 -25.06 -2.26 -3.81
N GLU A 140 -25.78 -3.17 -4.47
CA GLU A 140 -25.86 -4.58 -4.08
C GLU A 140 -24.46 -5.23 -4.07
N GLY A 141 -23.67 -5.03 -5.13
CA GLY A 141 -22.30 -5.55 -5.23
C GLY A 141 -21.25 -4.87 -4.36
N SER A 142 -21.61 -3.77 -3.69
CA SER A 142 -20.76 -2.97 -2.78
C SER A 142 -21.25 -3.04 -1.33
N SER A 143 -22.06 -4.04 -1.01
CA SER A 143 -22.68 -4.23 0.30
C SER A 143 -22.31 -5.57 0.93
N GLY A 144 -22.64 -5.74 2.21
CA GLY A 144 -22.38 -6.97 2.96
C GLY A 144 -21.33 -6.84 4.06
N ALA A 145 -20.87 -7.99 4.54
CA ALA A 145 -19.83 -8.10 5.57
C ALA A 145 -18.48 -8.34 4.89
N PRO A 146 -17.47 -7.47 5.10
CA PRO A 146 -16.13 -7.71 4.58
C PRO A 146 -15.51 -8.95 5.26
N PRO A 147 -14.58 -9.65 4.59
CA PRO A 147 -13.78 -10.69 5.23
C PRO A 147 -13.09 -10.15 6.49
N ASN A 148 -13.05 -10.97 7.54
CA ASN A 148 -12.47 -10.61 8.84
C ASN A 148 -11.45 -11.63 9.36
N GLY A 149 -10.96 -12.51 8.49
CA GLY A 149 -9.95 -13.53 8.79
C GLY A 149 -8.60 -12.94 9.21
N PRO A 150 -7.69 -13.76 9.76
CA PRO A 150 -6.38 -13.32 10.22
C PRO A 150 -5.50 -12.79 9.08
N GLU A 151 -5.61 -13.41 7.91
CA GLU A 151 -4.94 -13.01 6.68
C GLU A 151 -5.87 -12.17 5.80
N PHE A 152 -5.28 -11.35 4.93
CA PHE A 152 -6.04 -10.55 3.99
C PHE A 152 -6.70 -11.43 2.94
N GLU A 153 -8.00 -11.23 2.74
CA GLU A 153 -8.77 -11.89 1.70
C GLU A 153 -9.41 -10.82 0.82
N PHE A 154 -9.08 -10.85 -0.48
CA PHE A 154 -9.66 -9.93 -1.44
C PHE A 154 -11.13 -10.30 -1.71
N SER A 155 -12.02 -9.31 -1.64
CA SER A 155 -13.45 -9.48 -1.94
C SER A 155 -13.80 -8.84 -3.29
N PRO A 156 -13.76 -9.62 -4.40
CA PRO A 156 -14.06 -9.10 -5.73
C PRO A 156 -15.52 -8.67 -5.87
N PHE A 157 -15.82 -7.90 -6.92
CA PHE A 157 -17.21 -7.59 -7.27
C PHE A 157 -17.99 -8.88 -7.62
N PRO A 158 -19.22 -9.07 -7.11
CA PRO A 158 -19.95 -10.32 -7.32
C PRO A 158 -20.15 -10.67 -8.80
N ALA A 159 -19.60 -11.81 -9.23
CA ALA A 159 -19.70 -12.29 -10.60
C ALA A 159 -21.16 -12.54 -11.04
N THR A 160 -22.05 -12.82 -10.09
CA THR A 160 -23.49 -13.04 -10.32
C THR A 160 -24.21 -11.81 -10.86
N LEU A 161 -23.70 -10.60 -10.59
CA LEU A 161 -24.31 -9.34 -11.04
C LEU A 161 -23.83 -8.93 -12.45
N LYS A 162 -22.65 -9.40 -12.89
CA LYS A 162 -22.06 -9.05 -14.19
C LYS A 162 -22.95 -9.38 -15.40
N PRO A 163 -23.64 -10.54 -15.48
CA PRO A 163 -24.50 -10.86 -16.62
C PRO A 163 -25.63 -9.85 -16.89
N THR A 164 -26.09 -9.13 -15.86
CA THR A 164 -27.07 -8.05 -16.03
C THR A 164 -26.38 -6.69 -16.20
N LEU A 165 -25.31 -6.44 -15.44
CA LEU A 165 -24.65 -5.13 -15.38
C LEU A 165 -23.87 -4.81 -16.66
N VAL A 166 -23.15 -5.78 -17.24
CA VAL A 166 -22.34 -5.56 -18.46
C VAL A 166 -23.22 -5.20 -19.65
N PRO A 167 -24.30 -5.93 -20.00
CA PRO A 167 -25.20 -5.51 -21.08
C PRO A 167 -25.89 -4.17 -20.81
N LEU A 168 -26.18 -3.85 -19.55
CA LEU A 168 -26.73 -2.55 -19.16
C LEU A 168 -25.75 -1.41 -19.44
N VAL A 169 -24.50 -1.52 -18.98
CA VAL A 169 -23.44 -0.52 -19.21
C VAL A 169 -23.16 -0.36 -20.71
N THR A 170 -23.06 -1.46 -21.44
CA THR A 170 -22.89 -1.44 -22.91
C THR A 170 -24.01 -0.65 -23.57
N PHE A 171 -25.26 -0.87 -23.16
CA PHE A 171 -26.38 -0.10 -23.68
C PHE A 171 -26.36 1.38 -23.28
N LEU A 172 -26.03 1.70 -22.02
CA LEU A 172 -25.91 3.09 -21.55
C LEU A 172 -24.89 3.90 -22.38
N ARG A 173 -23.82 3.25 -22.86
CA ARG A 173 -22.80 3.86 -23.74
C ARG A 173 -23.34 4.23 -25.13
N THR A 174 -24.45 3.63 -25.57
CA THR A 174 -25.07 3.90 -26.88
C THR A 174 -26.05 5.08 -26.86
N LEU A 175 -26.45 5.55 -25.68
CA LEU A 175 -27.43 6.63 -25.54
C LEU A 175 -26.92 7.95 -26.14
N PRO A 176 -27.83 8.83 -26.62
CA PRO A 176 -27.43 10.08 -27.24
C PRO A 176 -26.77 11.02 -26.21
N LEU A 177 -25.57 11.48 -26.51
CA LEU A 177 -24.79 12.43 -25.70
C LEU A 177 -24.50 13.69 -26.52
N PRO A 178 -24.24 14.86 -25.89
CA PRO A 178 -23.99 16.09 -26.63
C PRO A 178 -22.85 16.00 -27.67
N PRO A 179 -21.73 15.28 -27.43
CA PRO A 179 -20.70 15.11 -28.45
C PRO A 179 -21.11 14.26 -29.66
N THR A 180 -22.05 13.32 -29.49
CA THR A 180 -22.50 12.41 -30.57
C THR A 180 -23.77 12.91 -31.25
N HIS A 181 -24.65 13.57 -30.50
CA HIS A 181 -25.95 14.05 -30.94
C HIS A 181 -26.22 15.48 -30.41
N PRO A 182 -25.51 16.50 -30.93
CA PRO A 182 -25.56 17.87 -30.40
C PRO A 182 -26.93 18.54 -30.52
N SER A 183 -27.78 18.08 -31.45
CA SER A 183 -29.14 18.60 -31.65
C SER A 183 -30.22 17.80 -30.90
N HIS A 184 -29.85 16.74 -30.18
CA HIS A 184 -30.83 15.88 -29.49
C HIS A 184 -31.28 16.51 -28.16
N PRO A 185 -32.58 16.82 -27.97
CA PRO A 185 -33.04 17.58 -26.79
C PRO A 185 -32.76 16.91 -25.45
N ALA A 186 -32.78 15.57 -25.39
CA ALA A 186 -32.51 14.81 -24.15
C ALA A 186 -31.02 14.66 -23.81
N ALA A 187 -30.11 14.91 -24.76
CA ALA A 187 -28.71 14.50 -24.64
C ALA A 187 -27.99 15.17 -23.44
N PRO A 188 -28.19 16.46 -23.13
CA PRO A 188 -27.60 17.08 -21.93
C PRO A 188 -28.08 16.42 -20.62
N GLY A 189 -29.37 16.10 -20.52
CA GLY A 189 -29.96 15.46 -19.33
C GLY A 189 -29.47 14.03 -19.12
N ILE A 190 -29.33 13.27 -20.21
CA ILE A 190 -28.74 11.92 -20.20
C ILE A 190 -27.28 11.98 -19.75
N GLN A 191 -26.48 12.88 -20.33
CA GLN A 191 -25.08 13.02 -19.94
C GLN A 191 -24.92 13.35 -18.44
N SER A 192 -25.74 14.27 -17.91
CA SER A 192 -25.74 14.61 -16.48
C SER A 192 -26.06 13.40 -15.61
N THR A 193 -27.08 12.65 -15.99
CA THR A 193 -27.52 11.44 -15.28
C THR A 193 -26.42 10.37 -15.26
N LEU A 194 -25.76 10.12 -16.40
CA LEU A 194 -24.69 9.13 -16.48
C LEU A 194 -23.44 9.55 -15.70
N LYS A 195 -23.11 10.86 -15.68
CA LYS A 195 -22.02 11.39 -14.84
C LYS A 195 -22.29 11.16 -13.37
N GLU A 196 -23.52 11.42 -12.91
CA GLU A 196 -23.92 11.20 -11.52
C GLU A 196 -23.87 9.72 -11.15
N ALA A 197 -24.40 8.83 -12.00
CA ALA A 197 -24.36 7.39 -11.78
C ALA A 197 -22.92 6.84 -11.72
N GLN A 198 -22.04 7.29 -12.62
CA GLN A 198 -20.62 6.89 -12.62
C GLN A 198 -19.86 7.40 -11.39
N LYS A 199 -20.16 8.62 -10.93
CA LYS A 199 -19.62 9.14 -9.67
C LYS A 199 -20.12 8.32 -8.48
N GLY A 200 -21.42 8.02 -8.42
CA GLY A 200 -22.00 7.18 -7.38
C GLY A 200 -21.38 5.77 -7.36
N TYR A 201 -21.07 5.19 -8.53
CA TYR A 201 -20.29 3.96 -8.63
C TYR A 201 -18.95 4.08 -7.91
N ALA A 202 -18.18 5.13 -8.21
CA ALA A 202 -16.88 5.35 -7.58
C ALA A 202 -16.98 5.51 -6.06
N ASP A 203 -17.95 6.28 -5.58
CA ASP A 203 -18.19 6.50 -4.15
C ASP A 203 -18.51 5.19 -3.42
N MET A 204 -19.39 4.35 -3.99
CA MET A 204 -19.77 3.06 -3.42
C MET A 204 -18.62 2.05 -3.42
N ARG A 205 -17.90 1.91 -4.55
CA ARG A 205 -16.75 1.01 -4.68
C ARG A 205 -15.60 1.42 -3.77
N GLY A 206 -15.26 2.71 -3.75
CA GLY A 206 -14.20 3.23 -2.89
C GLY A 206 -14.49 3.01 -1.40
N SER A 207 -15.75 3.25 -1.00
CA SER A 207 -16.20 2.99 0.37
C SER A 207 -16.14 1.50 0.73
N TRP A 208 -16.52 0.62 -0.19
CA TRP A 208 -16.41 -0.83 -0.01
C TRP A 208 -14.96 -1.29 0.12
N GLY A 209 -14.07 -0.84 -0.78
CA GLY A 209 -12.64 -1.14 -0.71
C GLY A 209 -12.01 -0.71 0.61
N LYS A 210 -12.33 0.50 1.09
CA LYS A 210 -11.91 0.96 2.42
C LYS A 210 -12.40 0.02 3.53
N LYS A 211 -13.69 -0.35 3.51
CA LYS A 211 -14.31 -1.23 4.51
C LYS A 211 -13.63 -2.60 4.58
N CYS A 212 -13.22 -3.14 3.43
CA CYS A 212 -12.48 -4.41 3.36
C CYS A 212 -11.07 -4.32 3.97
N LEU A 213 -10.43 -3.15 3.93
CA LEU A 213 -9.05 -2.96 4.41
C LEU A 213 -8.94 -2.41 5.85
N GLU A 214 -9.99 -1.77 6.36
CA GLU A 214 -9.95 -0.98 7.61
C GLU A 214 -9.60 -1.82 8.85
N ASN A 215 -10.11 -3.05 8.94
CA ASN A 215 -9.79 -3.92 10.07
C ASN A 215 -8.32 -4.36 10.05
N TYR A 216 -7.78 -4.65 8.86
CA TYR A 216 -6.37 -5.00 8.70
C TYR A 216 -5.46 -3.81 9.01
N ALA A 217 -5.86 -2.61 8.60
CA ALA A 217 -5.15 -1.37 8.92
C ALA A 217 -5.01 -1.17 10.44
N ARG A 218 -6.12 -1.34 11.18
CA ARG A 218 -6.12 -1.25 12.64
C ARG A 218 -5.20 -2.29 13.27
N ARG A 219 -5.27 -3.56 12.81
CA ARG A 219 -4.43 -4.65 13.32
C ARG A 219 -2.94 -4.38 13.12
N VAL A 220 -2.53 -3.81 11.99
CA VAL A 220 -1.12 -3.45 11.76
C VAL A 220 -0.63 -2.45 12.81
N VAL A 221 -1.43 -1.44 13.14
CA VAL A 221 -1.08 -0.44 14.16
C VAL A 221 -1.03 -1.07 15.55
N ASP A 222 -2.02 -1.88 15.93
CA ASP A 222 -2.09 -2.51 17.25
C ASP A 222 -0.95 -3.53 17.45
N ARG A 223 -0.67 -4.34 16.42
CA ARG A 223 0.39 -5.35 16.46
C ARG A 223 1.78 -4.73 16.49
N ALA A 224 1.99 -3.58 15.84
CA ALA A 224 3.26 -2.88 15.85
C ALA A 224 3.82 -2.57 17.26
N GLU A 225 2.97 -2.52 18.28
CA GLU A 225 3.41 -2.34 19.67
C GLU A 225 3.87 -3.64 20.36
N THR A 226 3.42 -4.80 19.86
CA THR A 226 3.50 -6.11 20.55
C THR A 226 4.43 -7.10 19.87
N ILE A 227 4.52 -7.07 18.54
CA ILE A 227 5.36 -8.00 17.78
C ILE A 227 6.76 -7.43 17.55
N ASP A 228 7.66 -8.27 17.04
CA ASP A 228 9.00 -7.84 16.66
C ASP A 228 8.98 -6.68 15.65
N GLY A 229 9.84 -5.68 15.84
CA GLY A 229 9.88 -4.48 15.01
C GLY A 229 10.10 -4.77 13.52
N VAL A 230 10.98 -5.71 13.15
CA VAL A 230 11.20 -6.04 11.73
C VAL A 230 9.93 -6.67 11.15
N ALA A 231 9.29 -7.58 11.88
CA ALA A 231 8.03 -8.18 11.47
C ALA A 231 6.91 -7.14 11.32
N ALA A 232 6.78 -6.19 12.25
CA ALA A 232 5.82 -5.09 12.16
C ALA A 232 6.03 -4.22 10.93
N GLY A 233 7.28 -3.90 10.57
CA GLY A 233 7.59 -3.16 9.35
C GLY A 233 7.18 -3.91 8.07
N ARG A 234 7.37 -5.24 8.05
CA ARG A 234 6.91 -6.12 6.95
C ARG A 234 5.39 -6.19 6.87
N GLU A 235 4.70 -6.35 8.01
CA GLU A 235 3.23 -6.37 8.06
C GLU A 235 2.62 -5.06 7.54
N PHE A 236 3.23 -3.92 7.87
CA PHE A 236 2.77 -2.64 7.33
C PHE A 236 2.93 -2.55 5.81
N ALA A 237 4.08 -2.95 5.27
CA ALA A 237 4.29 -2.95 3.82
C ALA A 237 3.36 -3.93 3.10
N ALA A 238 3.15 -5.14 3.65
CA ALA A 238 2.20 -6.11 3.11
C ALA A 238 0.77 -5.55 3.10
N TRP A 239 0.37 -4.78 4.11
CA TRP A 239 -0.92 -4.10 4.11
C TRP A 239 -1.02 -3.02 3.02
N VAL A 240 0.05 -2.24 2.78
CA VAL A 240 0.09 -1.28 1.66
C VAL A 240 0.01 -2.01 0.31
N GLU A 241 0.65 -3.18 0.18
CA GLU A 241 0.56 -4.02 -1.01
C GLU A 241 -0.87 -4.51 -1.26
N ASN A 242 -1.58 -4.92 -0.20
CA ASN A 242 -2.99 -5.30 -0.29
C ASN A 242 -3.87 -4.11 -0.73
N LEU A 243 -3.58 -2.90 -0.22
CA LEU A 243 -4.26 -1.68 -0.64
C LEU A 243 -4.06 -1.39 -2.14
N LEU A 244 -2.83 -1.53 -2.64
CA LEU A 244 -2.53 -1.36 -4.06
C LEU A 244 -3.24 -2.42 -4.91
N THR A 245 -3.27 -3.67 -4.44
CA THR A 245 -3.99 -4.77 -5.11
C THR A 245 -5.49 -4.46 -5.24
N VAL A 246 -6.12 -3.96 -4.17
CA VAL A 246 -7.52 -3.52 -4.23
C VAL A 246 -7.71 -2.38 -5.23
N ALA A 247 -6.81 -1.39 -5.24
CA ALA A 247 -6.92 -0.25 -6.16
C ALA A 247 -6.75 -0.66 -7.64
N GLU A 248 -5.86 -1.60 -7.93
CA GLU A 248 -5.65 -2.16 -9.28
C GLU A 248 -6.90 -2.91 -9.78
N GLU A 249 -7.42 -3.82 -8.98
CA GLU A 249 -8.62 -4.61 -9.33
C GLU A 249 -9.85 -3.72 -9.53
N GLU A 250 -10.01 -2.68 -8.70
CA GLU A 250 -11.09 -1.70 -8.85
C GLU A 250 -10.92 -0.81 -10.09
N TYR A 251 -9.68 -0.54 -10.51
CA TYR A 251 -9.40 0.17 -11.76
C TYR A 251 -9.84 -0.66 -12.97
N GLU A 252 -9.46 -1.94 -13.02
CA GLU A 252 -9.87 -2.85 -14.11
C GLU A 252 -11.40 -3.01 -14.15
N LEU A 253 -12.04 -3.18 -13.00
CA LEU A 253 -13.50 -3.24 -12.92
C LEU A 253 -14.15 -1.95 -13.41
N MET A 254 -13.60 -0.78 -13.09
CA MET A 254 -14.15 0.50 -13.55
C MET A 254 -14.07 0.65 -15.07
N LEU A 255 -12.99 0.20 -15.71
CA LEU A 255 -12.90 0.23 -17.18
C LEU A 255 -14.04 -0.57 -17.82
N GLU A 256 -14.41 -1.71 -17.22
CA GLU A 256 -15.56 -2.51 -17.64
C GLU A 256 -16.89 -1.79 -17.35
N MET A 257 -17.05 -1.19 -16.16
CA MET A 257 -18.34 -0.72 -15.63
C MET A 257 -18.68 0.75 -15.90
N ALA A 258 -17.75 1.58 -16.39
CA ALA A 258 -17.97 3.01 -16.60
C ALA A 258 -18.96 3.30 -17.75
N PRO A 259 -20.11 3.95 -17.50
CA PRO A 259 -21.04 4.34 -18.57
C PRO A 259 -20.46 5.40 -19.52
N LEU A 260 -19.52 6.23 -19.06
CA LEU A 260 -18.85 7.27 -19.85
C LEU A 260 -17.32 7.00 -19.91
N PRO A 261 -16.84 6.25 -20.91
CA PRO A 261 -15.47 5.74 -20.97
C PRO A 261 -14.44 6.75 -21.54
N THR A 262 -14.69 8.06 -21.43
CA THR A 262 -13.70 9.06 -21.84
C THR A 262 -12.58 9.18 -20.82
N GLN A 263 -11.33 9.27 -21.25
CA GLN A 263 -10.16 9.29 -20.35
C GLN A 263 -10.29 10.32 -19.20
N ALA A 264 -10.73 11.55 -19.49
CA ALA A 264 -10.88 12.58 -18.46
C ALA A 264 -11.89 12.19 -17.36
N LEU A 265 -13.00 11.54 -17.73
CA LEU A 265 -13.99 11.06 -16.77
C LEU A 265 -13.47 9.83 -16.02
N LEU A 266 -12.79 8.90 -16.69
CA LEU A 266 -12.15 7.74 -16.04
C LEU A 266 -11.16 8.18 -14.96
N ASN A 267 -10.28 9.14 -15.27
CA ASN A 267 -9.33 9.71 -14.29
C ASN A 267 -10.04 10.31 -13.07
N SER A 268 -11.10 11.11 -13.30
CA SER A 268 -11.87 11.73 -12.21
C SER A 268 -12.68 10.70 -11.38
N THR A 269 -13.18 9.65 -12.04
CA THR A 269 -13.92 8.55 -11.42
C THR A 269 -12.97 7.75 -10.54
N PHE A 270 -11.78 7.42 -11.05
CA PHE A 270 -10.78 6.71 -10.26
C PHE A 270 -10.29 7.53 -9.09
N THR A 271 -10.01 8.82 -9.29
CA THR A 271 -9.65 9.75 -8.20
C THR A 271 -10.68 9.71 -7.07
N THR A 272 -11.97 9.70 -7.40
CA THR A 272 -13.05 9.59 -6.42
C THR A 272 -13.03 8.23 -5.72
N LEU A 273 -12.85 7.13 -6.48
CA LEU A 273 -12.82 5.76 -5.96
C LEU A 273 -11.68 5.53 -4.96
N ILE A 274 -10.48 6.02 -5.25
CA ILE A 274 -9.31 5.79 -4.39
C ILE A 274 -9.23 6.76 -3.21
N SER A 275 -10.04 7.83 -3.19
CA SER A 275 -10.00 8.84 -2.11
C SER A 275 -10.21 8.25 -0.70
N PRO A 276 -11.18 7.34 -0.46
CA PRO A 276 -11.31 6.63 0.82
C PRO A 276 -10.10 5.74 1.16
N LEU A 277 -9.44 5.15 0.15
CA LEU A 277 -8.23 4.33 0.34
C LEU A 277 -7.05 5.19 0.78
N PHE A 278 -6.88 6.38 0.19
CA PHE A 278 -5.88 7.35 0.61
C PHE A 278 -6.07 7.80 2.05
N ALA A 279 -7.30 8.15 2.42
CA ALA A 279 -7.60 8.55 3.79
C ALA A 279 -7.23 7.45 4.79
N LEU A 280 -7.50 6.19 4.44
CA LEU A 280 -7.09 5.04 5.25
C LEU A 280 -5.56 4.93 5.32
N PHE A 281 -4.85 4.96 4.20
CA PHE A 281 -3.37 4.98 4.15
C PHE A 281 -2.76 6.06 5.04
N GLN A 282 -3.19 7.31 4.88
CA GLN A 282 -2.67 8.44 5.65
C GLN A 282 -2.90 8.27 7.15
N SER A 283 -4.08 7.79 7.55
CA SER A 283 -4.40 7.57 8.97
C SER A 283 -3.53 6.47 9.60
N THR A 284 -3.32 5.36 8.90
CA THR A 284 -2.46 4.24 9.34
C THR A 284 -1.00 4.67 9.43
N LEU A 285 -0.50 5.32 8.37
CA LEU A 285 0.87 5.84 8.31
C LEU A 285 1.13 6.86 9.43
N SER A 286 0.18 7.76 9.68
CA SER A 286 0.31 8.77 10.74
C SER A 286 0.37 8.11 12.13
N SER A 287 -0.43 7.07 12.35
CA SER A 287 -0.44 6.31 13.61
C SER A 287 0.89 5.59 13.84
N LEU A 288 1.41 4.87 12.84
CA LEU A 288 2.72 4.22 12.91
C LEU A 288 3.88 5.21 13.03
N SER A 289 3.81 6.32 12.29
CA SER A 289 4.82 7.39 12.40
C SER A 289 4.82 8.02 13.80
N GLY A 290 3.63 8.19 14.40
CA GLY A 290 3.48 8.63 15.79
C GLY A 290 4.11 7.65 16.77
N LEU A 291 3.89 6.35 16.56
CA LEU A 291 4.51 5.28 17.35
C LEU A 291 6.05 5.35 17.31
N ILE A 292 6.62 5.43 16.11
CA ILE A 292 8.07 5.51 15.89
C ILE A 292 8.64 6.76 16.57
N LYS A 293 7.99 7.92 16.40
CA LYS A 293 8.44 9.19 16.99
C LYS A 293 8.37 9.19 18.52
N ARG A 294 7.39 8.51 19.12
CA ARG A 294 7.25 8.41 20.58
C ARG A 294 8.45 7.73 21.23
N SER A 295 9.07 6.76 20.57
CA SER A 295 10.18 5.99 21.13
C SER A 295 11.09 5.43 20.03
N LEU A 296 11.94 6.26 19.45
CA LEU A 296 12.78 5.86 18.32
C LEU A 296 13.64 4.64 18.67
N HIS A 297 14.35 4.65 19.81
CA HIS A 297 15.19 3.52 20.25
C HIS A 297 14.46 2.16 20.25
N LYS A 298 13.18 2.13 20.64
CA LYS A 298 12.35 0.91 20.67
C LYS A 298 11.89 0.48 19.28
N TYR A 299 11.57 1.44 18.42
CA TYR A 299 10.94 1.21 17.12
C TYR A 299 11.87 1.43 15.92
N THR A 300 13.19 1.55 16.14
CA THR A 300 14.20 1.71 15.08
C THR A 300 14.08 0.64 14.01
N PHE A 301 14.01 -0.64 14.40
CA PHE A 301 13.91 -1.74 13.43
C PHE A 301 12.57 -1.81 12.72
N LEU A 302 11.49 -1.30 13.34
CA LEU A 302 10.21 -1.11 12.66
C LEU A 302 10.36 -0.04 11.57
N ALA A 303 10.94 1.11 11.91
CA ALA A 303 11.17 2.19 10.95
C ALA A 303 12.05 1.74 9.77
N LEU A 304 13.16 1.05 10.04
CA LEU A 304 14.08 0.53 9.02
C LEU A 304 13.42 -0.53 8.13
N SER A 305 12.69 -1.49 8.72
CA SER A 305 11.97 -2.51 7.98
C SER A 305 10.85 -1.92 7.12
N ALA A 306 10.05 -1.00 7.69
CA ALA A 306 9.01 -0.29 6.94
C ALA A 306 9.61 0.52 5.78
N TYR A 307 10.70 1.27 6.03
CA TYR A 307 11.39 2.04 5.00
C TYR A 307 11.89 1.15 3.85
N ALA A 308 12.53 0.02 4.17
CA ALA A 308 13.05 -0.91 3.16
C ALA A 308 11.93 -1.46 2.26
N ASN A 309 10.86 -1.98 2.87
CA ASN A 309 9.79 -2.65 2.13
C ASN A 309 8.89 -1.67 1.39
N LEU A 310 8.59 -0.49 1.97
CA LEU A 310 7.78 0.53 1.30
C LEU A 310 8.51 1.18 0.13
N THR A 311 9.85 1.24 0.15
CA THR A 311 10.64 1.75 -0.98
C THR A 311 10.44 0.89 -2.23
N ILE A 312 10.30 -0.43 -2.07
CA ILE A 312 10.03 -1.37 -3.18
C ILE A 312 8.67 -1.07 -3.83
N LEU A 313 7.68 -0.61 -3.04
CA LEU A 313 6.32 -0.32 -3.51
C LEU A 313 6.19 1.02 -4.24
N GLN A 314 7.22 1.88 -4.26
CA GLN A 314 7.14 3.20 -4.89
C GLN A 314 6.72 3.15 -6.36
N GLY A 315 7.33 2.28 -7.17
CA GLY A 315 7.02 2.19 -8.60
C GLY A 315 5.58 1.76 -8.87
N ARG A 316 5.06 0.81 -8.07
CA ARG A 316 3.67 0.34 -8.17
C ARG A 316 2.69 1.42 -7.69
N TRP A 317 3.04 2.16 -6.64
CA TRP A 317 2.26 3.32 -6.19
C TRP A 317 2.20 4.43 -7.23
N ASP A 318 3.33 4.77 -7.86
CA ASP A 318 3.39 5.80 -8.91
C ASP A 318 2.51 5.45 -10.12
N ASP A 319 2.47 4.18 -10.54
CA ASP A 319 1.54 3.75 -11.59
C ASP A 319 0.08 3.87 -11.13
N VAL A 320 -0.26 3.19 -10.04
CA VAL A 320 -1.66 2.97 -9.65
C VAL A 320 -2.28 4.23 -9.04
N MET A 321 -1.60 4.87 -8.11
CA MET A 321 -2.18 5.94 -7.29
C MET A 321 -1.93 7.35 -7.86
N CYS A 322 -0.97 7.49 -8.78
CA CYS A 322 -0.62 8.77 -9.39
C CYS A 322 -0.95 8.80 -10.90
N SER A 323 -0.35 7.91 -11.70
CA SER A 323 -0.44 7.92 -13.17
C SER A 323 -1.87 7.66 -13.67
N ARG A 324 -2.50 6.56 -13.26
CA ARG A 324 -3.88 6.19 -13.65
C ARG A 324 -4.94 7.28 -13.36
N PRO A 325 -4.99 7.90 -12.16
CA PRO A 325 -5.90 9.03 -11.92
C PRO A 325 -5.42 10.37 -12.50
N GLY A 326 -4.20 10.45 -13.06
CA GLY A 326 -3.61 11.68 -13.58
C GLY A 326 -3.22 12.69 -12.51
N ARG A 327 -2.88 12.22 -11.30
CA ARG A 327 -2.47 13.03 -10.15
C ARG A 327 -0.94 13.11 -10.05
N LYS A 328 -0.45 14.20 -9.45
CA LYS A 328 0.99 14.41 -9.16
C LYS A 328 1.35 14.22 -7.69
N GLU A 329 0.35 14.17 -6.82
CA GLU A 329 0.52 13.98 -5.39
C GLU A 329 0.91 12.53 -5.11
N ASN A 330 1.92 12.31 -4.27
CA ASN A 330 2.39 10.98 -3.89
C ASN A 330 2.59 10.91 -2.37
N GLU A 331 1.54 10.45 -1.69
CA GLU A 331 1.47 10.35 -0.24
C GLU A 331 2.43 9.29 0.31
N LEU A 332 2.71 8.23 -0.46
CA LEU A 332 3.70 7.21 -0.06
C LEU A 332 5.11 7.81 -0.02
N LYS A 333 5.46 8.64 -1.00
CA LYS A 333 6.74 9.35 -1.04
C LYS A 333 6.88 10.29 0.15
N ASP A 334 5.84 11.07 0.46
CA ASP A 334 5.84 11.96 1.63
C ASP A 334 5.96 11.17 2.95
N GLY A 335 5.26 10.04 3.05
CA GLY A 335 5.37 9.10 4.17
C GLY A 335 6.75 8.49 4.33
N LEU A 336 7.35 8.07 3.21
CA LEU A 336 8.72 7.55 3.17
C LEU A 336 9.74 8.61 3.59
N HIS A 337 9.54 9.88 3.22
CA HIS A 337 10.38 10.96 3.72
C HIS A 337 10.30 11.09 5.26
N ALA A 338 9.11 10.97 5.84
CA ALA A 338 8.93 11.02 7.29
C ALA A 338 9.58 9.83 8.02
N ILE A 339 9.41 8.60 7.50
CA ILE A 339 10.03 7.39 8.07
C ILE A 339 11.55 7.45 7.90
N ARG A 340 12.04 7.84 6.71
CA ARG A 340 13.48 8.01 6.43
C ARG A 340 14.11 9.00 7.40
N ALA A 341 13.47 10.13 7.67
CA ALA A 341 13.98 11.10 8.65
C ALA A 341 14.12 10.51 10.07
N ALA A 342 13.26 9.55 10.46
CA ALA A 342 13.42 8.80 11.70
C ALA A 342 14.60 7.82 11.63
N CYS A 343 14.74 7.07 10.52
CA CYS A 343 15.88 6.16 10.31
C CYS A 343 17.22 6.91 10.36
N LEU A 344 17.36 8.03 9.64
CA LEU A 344 18.60 8.82 9.57
C LEU A 344 19.05 9.31 10.95
N ARG A 345 18.09 9.68 11.80
CA ARG A 345 18.35 10.15 13.16
C ARG A 345 18.65 9.02 14.14
N SER A 346 18.18 7.79 13.87
CA SER A 346 18.42 6.64 14.76
C SER A 346 19.89 6.26 14.86
N PHE A 347 20.67 6.38 13.78
CA PHE A 347 22.09 6.00 13.76
C PHE A 347 22.98 6.85 14.70
N PRO A 348 22.97 8.19 14.62
CA PRO A 348 23.74 9.03 15.54
C PRO A 348 23.20 8.96 16.97
N GLU A 349 21.89 8.88 17.18
CA GLU A 349 21.30 8.73 18.52
C GLU A 349 21.81 7.44 19.20
N PHE A 350 21.87 6.33 18.47
CA PHE A 350 22.40 5.07 19.01
C PHE A 350 23.87 5.17 19.47
N LEU A 351 24.73 5.85 18.69
CA LEU A 351 26.12 6.09 19.09
C LEU A 351 26.21 7.04 20.30
N ALA A 352 25.37 8.07 20.34
CA ALA A 352 25.30 8.98 21.47
C ALA A 352 24.86 8.27 22.75
N ASP A 353 23.86 7.38 22.68
CA ASP A 353 23.35 6.61 23.81
C ASP A 353 24.45 5.71 24.42
N ILE A 354 25.26 5.05 23.58
CA ILE A 354 26.42 4.26 24.05
C ILE A 354 27.42 5.14 24.81
N ARG A 355 27.72 6.34 24.29
CA ARG A 355 28.67 7.28 24.91
C ARG A 355 28.14 7.84 26.22
N VAL A 356 26.85 8.19 26.28
CA VAL A 356 26.21 8.68 27.50
C VAL A 356 26.19 7.59 28.57
N ALA A 357 25.96 6.33 28.19
CA ALA A 357 26.07 5.20 29.11
C ALA A 357 27.49 5.07 29.71
N ALA A 358 28.52 5.52 28.99
CA ALA A 358 29.91 5.53 29.45
C ALA A 358 30.23 6.60 30.52
N LEU A 359 29.40 7.63 30.67
CA LEU A 359 29.62 8.71 31.64
C LEU A 359 29.27 8.28 33.08
N GLY A 360 28.55 7.16 33.24
CA GLY A 360 28.21 6.56 34.53
C GLY A 360 27.30 7.44 35.41
N LYS A 361 26.69 6.83 36.45
CA LYS A 361 25.88 7.53 37.47
C LYS A 361 26.64 7.79 38.79
N GLY A 362 27.98 7.74 38.79
CA GLY A 362 28.80 7.98 39.98
C GLY A 362 28.77 6.89 41.07
N GLY A 363 28.22 5.70 40.77
CA GLY A 363 28.19 4.53 41.68
C GLY A 363 29.34 3.54 41.46
N GLU A 364 29.50 2.56 42.36
CA GLU A 364 30.43 1.43 42.15
C GLU A 364 29.96 0.59 40.95
N LEU A 365 30.78 0.50 39.90
CA LEU A 365 30.54 -0.37 38.76
C LEU A 365 30.71 -1.83 39.18
N GLY A 366 29.67 -2.63 39.00
CA GLY A 366 29.76 -4.09 39.09
C GLY A 366 30.67 -4.68 38.01
N THR A 367 31.01 -5.96 38.15
CA THR A 367 31.87 -6.70 37.21
C THR A 367 31.11 -7.45 36.11
N GLY A 368 29.77 -7.38 36.14
CA GLY A 368 28.89 -7.98 35.14
C GLY A 368 28.87 -7.24 33.80
N LEU A 369 28.04 -7.73 32.89
CA LEU A 369 27.82 -7.10 31.60
C LEU A 369 27.07 -5.77 31.78
N ALA A 370 27.50 -4.75 31.05
CA ALA A 370 26.78 -3.48 30.99
C ALA A 370 25.59 -3.59 30.04
N ASP A 371 24.46 -2.97 30.40
CA ASP A 371 23.22 -3.04 29.61
C ASP A 371 23.42 -2.56 28.16
N PHE A 372 24.23 -1.51 27.97
CA PHE A 372 24.56 -1.01 26.63
C PHE A 372 25.43 -1.98 25.83
N THR A 373 26.22 -2.84 26.48
CA THR A 373 27.00 -3.89 25.80
C THR A 373 26.07 -4.96 25.23
N VAL A 374 25.10 -5.41 26.04
CA VAL A 374 24.08 -6.37 25.61
C VAL A 374 23.21 -5.79 24.50
N SER A 375 22.76 -4.54 24.69
CA SER A 375 21.94 -3.83 23.70
C SER A 375 22.68 -3.61 22.38
N THR A 376 23.99 -3.35 22.40
CA THR A 376 24.80 -3.21 21.18
C THR A 376 24.91 -4.51 20.41
N VAL A 377 25.11 -5.64 21.09
CA VAL A 377 25.10 -6.95 20.41
C VAL A 377 23.74 -7.21 19.77
N GLN A 378 22.65 -7.01 20.51
CA GLN A 378 21.29 -7.19 19.99
C GLN A 378 20.99 -6.28 18.79
N TYR A 379 21.49 -5.04 18.81
CA TYR A 379 21.34 -4.12 17.68
C TYR A 379 22.10 -4.62 16.45
N VAL A 380 23.39 -4.98 16.58
CA VAL A 380 24.22 -5.45 15.46
C VAL A 380 23.71 -6.80 14.92
N GLU A 381 23.24 -7.70 15.78
CA GLU A 381 22.64 -8.98 15.40
C GLU A 381 21.43 -8.82 14.47
N ARG A 382 20.69 -7.71 14.58
CA ARG A 382 19.48 -7.43 13.80
C ARG A 382 19.73 -6.65 12.50
N LEU A 383 20.89 -6.02 12.33
CA LEU A 383 21.21 -5.27 11.11
C LEU A 383 21.10 -6.10 9.82
N PRO A 384 21.52 -7.39 9.78
CA PRO A 384 21.37 -8.21 8.58
C PRO A 384 19.92 -8.36 8.08
N GLU A 385 18.93 -8.35 8.99
CA GLU A 385 17.51 -8.49 8.61
C GLU A 385 16.95 -7.27 7.87
N VAL A 386 17.58 -6.10 8.04
CA VAL A 386 17.17 -4.82 7.44
C VAL A 386 18.30 -4.19 6.64
N GLN A 387 19.25 -5.01 6.14
CA GLN A 387 20.49 -4.57 5.51
C GLN A 387 20.27 -3.54 4.41
N THR A 388 19.38 -3.81 3.46
CA THR A 388 19.07 -2.89 2.34
C THR A 388 18.51 -1.56 2.83
N GLY A 389 17.64 -1.57 3.85
CA GLY A 389 17.07 -0.36 4.44
C GLY A 389 18.12 0.48 5.16
N VAL A 390 19.01 -0.18 5.91
CA VAL A 390 20.12 0.46 6.62
C VAL A 390 21.12 1.05 5.63
N ALA A 391 21.56 0.29 4.63
CA ALA A 391 22.50 0.74 3.61
C ALA A 391 21.96 1.96 2.86
N SER A 392 20.71 1.89 2.36
CA SER A 392 20.05 3.01 1.70
C SER A 392 19.98 4.26 2.60
N ALA A 393 19.61 4.09 3.87
CA ALA A 393 19.54 5.22 4.81
C ALA A 393 20.93 5.79 5.12
N LEU A 394 21.95 4.97 5.34
CA LEU A 394 23.32 5.43 5.57
C LEU A 394 23.91 6.14 4.35
N LEU A 395 23.67 5.63 3.14
CA LEU A 395 24.10 6.28 1.89
C LEU A 395 23.48 7.66 1.74
N THR A 396 22.24 7.82 2.20
CA THR A 396 21.56 9.12 2.26
C THR A 396 22.19 10.05 3.28
N LEU A 397 22.50 9.53 4.47
CA LEU A 397 23.10 10.30 5.55
C LEU A 397 24.49 10.80 5.15
N GLY A 398 25.21 10.00 4.35
CA GLY A 398 26.60 10.22 3.96
C GLY A 398 27.55 9.53 4.94
N ASP A 399 28.61 8.95 4.39
CA ASP A 399 29.60 8.20 5.17
C ASP A 399 30.23 9.05 6.29
N GLY A 400 30.25 8.49 7.50
CA GLY A 400 30.77 9.13 8.70
C GLY A 400 29.91 10.23 9.32
N ASN A 401 28.82 10.67 8.67
CA ASN A 401 27.95 11.73 9.20
C ASN A 401 27.11 11.29 10.41
N TRP A 402 27.05 9.99 10.73
CA TRP A 402 26.46 9.48 11.98
C TRP A 402 27.29 9.82 13.23
N ARG A 403 28.54 10.30 13.11
CA ARG A 403 29.39 10.70 14.25
C ARG A 403 29.13 12.14 14.74
N MET A 404 27.89 12.63 14.60
CA MET A 404 27.50 14.01 14.93
C MET A 404 28.06 14.46 16.29
N GLY A 405 28.79 15.59 16.31
CA GLY A 405 29.39 16.16 17.53
C GLY A 405 30.91 15.95 17.67
N GLU A 406 31.56 15.13 16.85
CA GLU A 406 33.04 14.96 16.84
C GLU A 406 33.77 15.96 15.93
N GLY A 407 33.22 17.15 15.72
CA GLY A 407 33.83 18.17 14.86
C GLY A 407 33.75 17.89 13.35
N VAL A 408 32.99 16.87 12.94
CA VAL A 408 32.68 16.61 11.52
C VAL A 408 31.78 17.73 11.00
N GLN A 409 32.32 18.59 10.13
CA GLN A 409 31.51 19.56 9.38
C GLN A 409 30.64 18.80 8.38
N VAL A 410 29.32 18.79 8.61
CA VAL A 410 28.33 18.28 7.67
C VAL A 410 28.59 18.93 6.30
N GLY A 411 29.05 18.14 5.32
CA GLY A 411 29.33 18.59 3.96
C GLY A 411 30.81 18.68 3.53
N LYS A 412 31.79 18.20 4.32
CA LYS A 412 33.22 18.12 3.91
C LYS A 412 33.84 16.71 3.95
N THR A 413 33.04 15.66 3.83
CA THR A 413 33.54 14.32 3.45
C THR A 413 33.59 14.21 1.91
N PRO A 414 34.39 13.29 1.34
CA PRO A 414 34.60 13.20 -0.10
C PRO A 414 33.25 13.13 -0.83
N LYS A 415 33.18 13.68 -2.05
CA LYS A 415 31.99 13.57 -2.92
C LYS A 415 31.41 12.16 -2.80
N ALA A 416 30.08 12.05 -2.70
CA ALA A 416 29.27 10.84 -2.66
C ALA A 416 29.38 9.97 -3.94
N GLY A 417 30.59 9.72 -4.42
CA GLY A 417 30.92 8.82 -5.51
C GLY A 417 31.77 7.67 -4.98
N ASP A 418 31.31 6.45 -5.26
CA ASP A 418 32.00 5.16 -5.11
C ASP A 418 32.07 4.50 -3.73
N ILE A 419 31.22 4.86 -2.76
CA ILE A 419 31.00 4.00 -1.58
C ILE A 419 29.79 3.11 -1.83
N ASP A 420 30.02 1.80 -1.93
CA ASP A 420 28.95 0.82 -2.10
C ASP A 420 28.18 0.54 -0.79
N GLU A 421 27.05 -0.17 -0.90
CA GLU A 421 26.20 -0.52 0.23
C GLU A 421 26.95 -1.34 1.30
N GLN A 422 27.91 -2.15 0.88
CA GLN A 422 28.67 -3.03 1.76
C GLN A 422 29.68 -2.24 2.59
N THR A 423 30.44 -1.36 1.95
CA THR A 423 31.47 -0.53 2.56
C THR A 423 30.88 0.42 3.60
N ILE A 424 29.73 1.04 3.30
CA ILE A 424 29.12 1.97 4.26
C ILE A 424 28.58 1.25 5.51
N LEU A 425 28.07 0.03 5.35
CA LEU A 425 27.65 -0.81 6.47
C LEU A 425 28.84 -1.23 7.33
N GLU A 426 29.96 -1.58 6.70
CA GLU A 426 31.21 -1.89 7.37
C GLU A 426 31.76 -0.70 8.17
N HIS A 427 31.76 0.50 7.58
CA HIS A 427 32.19 1.73 8.27
C HIS A 427 31.30 2.06 9.48
N TYR A 428 29.98 1.98 9.32
CA TYR A 428 29.05 2.23 10.42
C TYR A 428 29.21 1.19 11.55
N THR A 429 29.33 -0.10 11.20
CA THR A 429 29.52 -1.18 12.17
C THR A 429 30.86 -1.03 12.90
N PHE A 430 31.93 -0.63 12.19
CA PHE A 430 33.22 -0.29 12.81
C PHE A 430 33.07 0.81 13.85
N ASP A 431 32.39 1.91 13.53
CA ASP A 431 32.19 3.03 14.45
C ASP A 431 31.34 2.64 15.66
N VAL A 432 30.31 1.80 15.49
CA VAL A 432 29.52 1.22 16.59
C VAL A 432 30.39 0.39 17.52
N VAL A 433 31.16 -0.56 16.97
CA VAL A 433 32.05 -1.46 17.73
C VAL A 433 33.14 -0.67 18.44
N ASN A 434 33.75 0.32 17.78
CA ASN A 434 34.78 1.13 18.39
C ASN A 434 34.20 2.01 19.51
N THR A 435 33.00 2.59 19.32
CA THR A 435 32.34 3.41 20.33
C THR A 435 32.02 2.60 21.60
N VAL A 436 31.54 1.36 21.48
CA VAL A 436 31.28 0.50 22.65
C VAL A 436 32.59 0.10 23.34
N ILE A 437 33.66 -0.21 22.60
CA ILE A 437 34.98 -0.53 23.16
C ILE A 437 35.55 0.65 23.95
N GLN A 438 35.53 1.87 23.39
CA GLN A 438 36.04 3.07 24.07
C GLN A 438 35.23 3.42 25.32
N SER A 439 33.91 3.22 25.25
CA SER A 439 33.00 3.43 26.38
C SER A 439 33.30 2.47 27.54
N LEU A 440 33.51 1.19 27.23
CA LEU A 440 33.91 0.17 28.22
C LEU A 440 35.29 0.45 28.81
N LEU A 441 36.25 0.88 27.98
CA LEU A 441 37.59 1.27 28.45
C LEU A 441 37.50 2.43 29.43
N THR A 442 36.70 3.46 29.13
CA THR A 442 36.49 4.62 29.98
C THR A 442 35.87 4.23 31.32
N LEU A 443 34.81 3.41 31.31
CA LEU A 443 34.19 2.90 32.53
C LEU A 443 35.14 2.02 33.37
N SER A 444 35.97 1.21 32.72
CA SER A 444 36.93 0.35 33.44
C SER A 444 37.98 1.16 34.20
N ARG A 445 38.44 2.27 33.62
CA ARG A 445 39.46 3.16 34.19
C ARG A 445 38.93 4.11 35.26
N THR A 446 37.65 4.45 35.18
CA THR A 446 36.98 5.31 36.17
C THR A 446 36.51 4.54 37.40
N ASN A 447 36.61 3.20 37.39
CA ASN A 447 36.30 2.37 38.55
C ASN A 447 37.29 2.63 39.71
N LYS A 448 36.76 2.83 40.92
CA LYS A 448 37.56 3.08 42.14
C LYS A 448 38.55 1.96 42.45
N ARG A 449 38.22 0.73 42.06
CA ARG A 449 39.08 -0.45 42.29
C ARG A 449 39.58 -0.98 40.93
N PRO A 450 40.85 -0.74 40.56
CA PRO A 450 41.39 -1.14 39.25
C PRO A 450 41.22 -2.63 38.94
N ALA A 451 41.35 -3.51 39.93
CA ALA A 451 41.15 -4.96 39.80
C ALA A 451 39.71 -5.33 39.38
N PHE A 452 38.69 -4.67 39.93
CA PHE A 452 37.29 -4.90 39.53
C PHE A 452 37.00 -4.26 38.18
N GLY A 453 37.58 -3.09 37.90
CA GLY A 453 37.50 -2.44 36.59
C GLY A 453 38.05 -3.31 35.45
N SER A 454 39.17 -4.00 35.68
CA SER A 454 39.75 -4.91 34.67
C SER A 454 38.94 -6.20 34.47
N ILE A 455 38.32 -6.74 35.53
CA ILE A 455 37.37 -7.86 35.42
C ILE A 455 36.10 -7.44 34.65
N PHE A 456 35.56 -6.27 34.96
CA PHE A 456 34.44 -5.68 34.21
C PHE A 456 34.78 -5.57 32.71
N LEU A 457 35.95 -5.02 32.39
CA LEU A 457 36.37 -4.81 31.01
C LEU A 457 36.51 -6.13 30.25
N ILE A 458 37.20 -7.12 30.83
CA ILE A 458 37.44 -8.39 30.12
C ILE A 458 36.15 -9.16 29.89
N ASN A 459 35.19 -9.12 30.84
CA ASN A 459 33.88 -9.74 30.70
C ASN A 459 33.08 -9.13 29.53
N ASN A 460 33.00 -7.81 29.46
CA ASN A 460 32.23 -7.12 28.41
C ASN A 460 32.89 -7.25 27.02
N ILE A 461 34.22 -7.13 26.94
CA ILE A 461 34.94 -7.26 25.67
C ILE A 461 34.91 -8.71 25.15
N SER A 462 35.04 -9.71 26.03
CA SER A 462 34.87 -11.12 25.65
C SER A 462 33.46 -11.39 25.13
N TYR A 463 32.43 -10.88 25.81
CA TYR A 463 31.04 -11.01 25.36
C TYR A 463 30.83 -10.43 23.95
N LEU A 464 31.28 -9.18 23.71
CA LEU A 464 31.22 -8.53 22.39
C LEU A 464 31.96 -9.35 21.33
N ARG A 465 33.20 -9.74 21.62
CA ARG A 465 34.03 -10.48 20.67
C ARG A 465 33.44 -11.85 20.35
N THR A 466 32.87 -12.53 21.33
CA THR A 466 32.27 -13.85 21.13
C THR A 466 31.05 -13.77 20.24
N LEU A 467 30.10 -12.88 20.56
CA LEU A 467 28.83 -12.81 19.82
C LEU A 467 28.90 -12.06 18.50
N LEU A 468 29.91 -11.20 18.28
CA LEU A 468 30.07 -10.52 17.00
C LEU A 468 31.03 -11.26 16.05
N LEU A 469 32.10 -11.88 16.57
CA LEU A 469 33.20 -12.39 15.72
C LEU A 469 33.37 -13.91 15.78
N LEU A 470 33.38 -14.53 16.97
CA LEU A 470 33.75 -15.94 17.09
C LEU A 470 32.57 -16.89 16.85
N GLN A 471 31.44 -16.59 17.48
CA GLN A 471 30.23 -17.39 17.47
C GLN A 471 29.00 -16.49 17.26
N PRO A 472 28.92 -15.81 16.09
CA PRO A 472 27.80 -14.93 15.80
C PRO A 472 26.51 -15.74 15.62
N ARG A 473 25.39 -15.22 16.17
CA ARG A 473 24.07 -15.86 16.06
C ARG A 473 23.39 -15.59 14.73
N THR A 474 23.72 -14.47 14.11
CA THR A 474 23.21 -14.03 12.80
C THR A 474 24.36 -13.78 11.83
N ASN A 475 24.06 -13.45 10.58
CA ASN A 475 25.05 -13.23 9.53
C ASN A 475 25.77 -11.87 9.67
N ILE A 476 26.46 -11.67 10.80
CA ILE A 476 27.24 -10.48 11.13
C ILE A 476 28.60 -10.42 10.43
N PRO A 477 29.35 -11.53 10.18
CA PRO A 477 30.71 -11.46 9.64
C PRO A 477 30.89 -10.59 8.38
N PRO A 478 29.94 -10.57 7.41
CA PRO A 478 30.02 -9.65 6.28
C PRO A 478 30.04 -8.18 6.70
N LEU A 479 29.36 -7.80 7.78
CA LEU A 479 29.34 -6.41 8.27
C LEU A 479 30.64 -6.00 8.99
N LEU A 480 31.53 -6.96 9.29
CA LEU A 480 32.75 -6.73 10.06
C LEU A 480 33.97 -6.66 9.14
N SER A 481 34.33 -5.44 8.77
CA SER A 481 35.60 -5.16 8.06
C SER A 481 36.81 -5.67 8.86
N LYS A 482 37.92 -5.93 8.16
CA LYS A 482 39.17 -6.39 8.78
C LYS A 482 39.62 -5.48 9.95
N PRO A 483 39.58 -4.13 9.85
CA PRO A 483 39.84 -3.24 10.97
C PRO A 483 38.93 -3.46 12.20
N THR A 484 37.65 -3.79 11.98
CA THR A 484 36.69 -4.07 13.07
C THR A 484 37.07 -5.34 13.82
N GLN A 485 37.42 -6.39 13.09
CA GLN A 485 37.86 -7.65 13.67
C GLN A 485 39.17 -7.47 14.45
N ASP A 486 40.10 -6.69 13.91
CA ASP A 486 41.38 -6.40 14.56
C ASP A 486 41.19 -5.53 15.81
N ALA A 487 40.25 -4.58 15.80
CA ALA A 487 39.89 -3.78 16.96
C ALA A 487 39.33 -4.63 18.11
N LEU A 488 38.40 -5.56 17.84
CA LEU A 488 37.87 -6.50 18.84
C LEU A 488 38.97 -7.40 19.42
N ASN A 489 39.82 -7.98 18.56
CA ASN A 489 40.93 -8.82 19.01
C ASN A 489 41.99 -8.04 19.79
N SER A 490 42.28 -6.80 19.39
CA SER A 490 43.20 -5.90 20.09
C SER A 490 42.64 -5.48 21.46
N ALA A 491 41.35 -5.13 21.52
CA ALA A 491 40.67 -4.78 22.76
C ALA A 491 40.68 -5.95 23.74
N PHE A 492 40.44 -7.19 23.27
CA PHE A 492 40.49 -8.37 24.14
C PHE A 492 41.90 -8.63 24.68
N ARG A 493 42.94 -8.53 23.85
CA ARG A 493 44.34 -8.62 24.30
C ARG A 493 44.67 -7.56 25.35
N THR A 494 44.23 -6.33 25.14
CA THR A 494 44.41 -5.21 26.07
C THR A 494 43.68 -5.46 27.40
N ALA A 495 42.43 -5.89 27.35
CA ALA A 495 41.63 -6.21 28.54
C ALA A 495 42.25 -7.37 29.34
N LYS A 496 42.72 -8.41 28.65
CA LYS A 496 43.43 -9.55 29.26
C LYS A 496 44.73 -9.13 29.93
N ALA A 497 45.55 -8.31 29.28
CA ALA A 497 46.77 -7.78 29.87
C ALA A 497 46.48 -6.93 31.12
N GLY A 498 45.49 -6.04 31.05
CA GLY A 498 45.06 -5.21 32.19
C GLY A 498 44.50 -6.03 33.36
N TYR A 499 43.82 -7.14 33.07
CA TYR A 499 43.34 -8.09 34.08
C TYR A 499 44.51 -8.75 34.83
N PHE A 500 45.50 -9.29 34.12
CA PHE A 500 46.69 -9.88 34.76
C PHE A 500 47.52 -8.85 35.51
N ASP A 501 47.67 -7.65 34.95
CA ASP A 501 48.42 -6.57 35.60
C ASP A 501 47.76 -6.14 36.92
N SER A 502 46.44 -5.90 36.92
CA SER A 502 45.73 -5.43 38.11
C SER A 502 45.52 -6.51 39.18
N ASN A 503 45.34 -7.78 38.78
CA ASN A 503 45.01 -8.86 39.70
C ASN A 503 46.24 -9.65 40.15
N TYR A 504 47.24 -9.88 39.30
CA TYR A 504 48.34 -10.79 39.61
C TYR A 504 49.70 -10.07 39.70
N SER A 505 49.93 -8.94 39.04
CA SER A 505 51.23 -8.22 39.11
C SER A 505 51.66 -7.86 40.54
N PRO A 506 50.79 -7.32 41.43
CA PRO A 506 51.16 -7.03 42.82
C PRO A 506 51.62 -8.27 43.58
N LEU A 507 50.93 -9.41 43.36
CA LEU A 507 51.31 -10.70 43.92
C LEU A 507 52.69 -11.13 43.41
N MET A 508 52.94 -11.02 42.10
CA MET A 508 54.20 -11.41 41.48
C MET A 508 55.39 -10.55 41.92
N GLN A 509 55.18 -9.24 42.12
CA GLN A 509 56.23 -8.31 42.56
C GLN A 509 56.79 -8.69 43.94
N THR A 510 55.98 -9.29 44.83
CA THR A 510 56.47 -9.78 46.14
C THR A 510 57.55 -10.86 46.02
N LEU A 511 57.52 -11.65 44.94
CA LEU A 511 58.44 -12.75 44.69
C LEU A 511 59.68 -12.33 43.88
N LEU A 512 59.59 -11.23 43.12
CA LEU A 512 60.62 -10.78 42.18
C LEU A 512 61.63 -9.79 42.80
N ASP A 513 61.30 -9.13 43.92
CA ASP A 513 62.17 -8.11 44.51
C ASP A 513 63.44 -8.72 45.14
N ASP A 514 64.57 -8.69 44.42
CA ASP A 514 65.81 -9.40 44.77
C ASP A 514 66.81 -8.57 45.60
N LYS A 515 66.41 -7.37 46.07
CA LYS A 515 67.29 -6.39 46.74
C LYS A 515 67.77 -6.83 48.12
N ASP A 516 66.92 -7.49 48.92
CA ASP A 516 67.29 -8.02 50.24
C ASP A 516 67.06 -9.54 50.34
N LYS A 517 68.12 -10.25 50.72
CA LYS A 517 68.21 -11.72 50.85
C LYS A 517 68.40 -12.16 52.31
N SER A 518 68.15 -11.27 53.27
CA SER A 518 68.17 -11.60 54.70
C SER A 518 67.05 -12.60 55.06
N LYS A 519 67.25 -13.37 56.13
CA LYS A 519 66.23 -14.31 56.65
C LYS A 519 64.94 -13.59 57.06
N SER A 520 65.04 -12.34 57.51
CA SER A 520 63.89 -11.50 57.85
C SER A 520 63.10 -11.09 56.60
N ALA A 521 63.79 -10.65 55.55
CA ALA A 521 63.16 -10.28 54.28
C ALA A 521 62.45 -11.46 53.61
N MET A 522 62.98 -12.69 53.71
CA MET A 522 62.30 -13.88 53.17
C MET A 522 60.97 -14.16 53.86
N LYS A 523 60.90 -14.03 55.19
CA LYS A 523 59.66 -14.21 55.97
C LYS A 523 58.61 -13.16 55.60
N GLU A 524 59.04 -11.92 55.47
CA GLU A 524 58.17 -10.81 55.08
C GLU A 524 57.62 -10.98 53.66
N LYS A 525 58.46 -11.43 52.70
CA LYS A 525 58.03 -11.73 51.33
C LYS A 525 56.94 -12.81 51.28
N PHE A 526 57.11 -13.92 52.00
CA PHE A 526 56.07 -14.95 52.08
C PHE A 526 54.78 -14.42 52.67
N THR A 527 54.86 -13.63 53.75
CA THR A 527 53.68 -13.04 54.39
C THR A 527 52.94 -12.12 53.41
N ARG A 528 53.65 -11.18 52.78
CA ARG A 528 53.08 -10.27 51.77
C ARG A 528 52.51 -11.01 50.56
N PHE A 529 53.16 -12.08 50.10
CA PHE A 529 52.65 -12.90 49.00
C PHE A 529 51.31 -13.54 49.36
N PHE A 530 51.22 -14.22 50.51
CA PHE A 530 49.98 -14.90 50.89
C PHE A 530 48.86 -13.92 51.24
N ASP A 531 49.18 -12.76 51.81
CA ASP A 531 48.18 -11.71 52.05
C ASP A 531 47.65 -11.14 50.71
N ALA A 532 48.55 -10.90 49.74
CA ALA A 532 48.13 -10.51 48.39
C ALA A 532 47.33 -11.62 47.67
N LEU A 533 47.68 -12.90 47.87
CA LEU A 533 46.95 -14.03 47.29
C LEU A 533 45.54 -14.13 47.87
N GLU A 534 45.38 -13.89 49.17
CA GLU A 534 44.08 -13.85 49.84
C GLU A 534 43.22 -12.69 49.32
N GLU A 535 43.81 -11.51 49.07
CA GLU A 535 43.11 -10.42 48.41
C GLU A 535 42.65 -10.79 46.99
N VAL A 536 43.50 -11.49 46.22
CA VAL A 536 43.13 -11.97 44.88
C VAL A 536 42.00 -12.99 44.97
N ALA A 537 42.06 -13.92 45.91
CA ALA A 537 41.01 -14.91 46.14
C ALA A 537 39.69 -14.24 46.51
N GLU A 538 39.70 -13.25 47.39
CA GLU A 538 38.50 -12.52 47.77
C GLU A 538 37.90 -11.75 46.59
N ARG A 539 38.73 -11.11 45.76
CA ARG A 539 38.26 -10.43 44.53
C ARG A 539 37.57 -11.41 43.58
N HIS A 540 38.14 -12.60 43.36
CA HIS A 540 37.56 -13.62 42.46
C HIS A 540 36.34 -14.33 43.06
N ARG A 541 36.23 -14.35 44.40
CA ARG A 541 35.00 -14.79 45.08
C ARG A 541 33.85 -13.81 44.86
N LEU A 542 34.15 -12.51 44.86
CA LEU A 542 33.17 -11.43 44.67
C LEU A 542 32.85 -11.16 43.20
N ALA A 543 33.78 -11.43 42.28
CA ALA A 543 33.65 -11.11 40.87
C ALA A 543 33.98 -12.31 39.97
N ARG A 544 33.00 -12.73 39.19
CA ARG A 544 33.17 -13.81 38.19
C ARG A 544 33.90 -13.30 36.96
N VAL A 545 34.80 -14.13 36.44
CA VAL A 545 35.61 -13.83 35.25
C VAL A 545 35.12 -14.73 34.10
N LEU A 546 34.77 -14.10 32.97
CA LEU A 546 34.39 -14.74 31.71
C LEU A 546 33.32 -15.81 31.85
N GLN A 547 32.23 -15.49 32.56
CA GLN A 547 31.16 -16.46 32.84
C GLN A 547 30.54 -17.05 31.56
N ASP A 548 30.43 -16.26 30.51
CA ASP A 548 29.75 -16.63 29.25
C ASP A 548 30.72 -17.11 28.15
N ASP A 549 32.03 -17.16 28.43
CA ASP A 549 33.07 -17.56 27.47
C ASP A 549 33.97 -18.63 28.09
N ARG A 550 33.52 -19.89 28.01
CA ARG A 550 34.20 -21.04 28.61
C ARG A 550 35.62 -21.21 28.05
N GLU A 551 35.82 -21.04 26.75
CA GLU A 551 37.12 -21.29 26.12
C GLU A 551 38.16 -20.26 26.56
N SER A 552 37.80 -18.97 26.52
CA SER A 552 38.70 -17.91 27.02
C SER A 552 38.91 -18.01 28.53
N ARG A 553 37.89 -18.41 29.30
CA ARG A 553 38.01 -18.62 30.75
C ARG A 553 39.01 -19.73 31.08
N GLU A 554 38.94 -20.86 30.39
CA GLU A 554 39.90 -21.96 30.52
C GLU A 554 41.32 -21.51 30.16
N THR A 555 41.47 -20.72 29.10
CA THR A 555 42.76 -20.17 28.69
C THR A 555 43.36 -19.25 29.75
N ILE A 556 42.55 -18.33 30.32
CA ILE A 556 42.99 -17.42 31.39
C ILE A 556 43.34 -18.19 32.66
N LYS A 557 42.56 -19.23 33.00
CA LYS A 557 42.86 -20.11 34.13
C LYS A 557 44.24 -20.74 34.01
N GLU A 558 44.55 -21.37 32.87
CA GLU A 558 45.86 -22.00 32.67
C GLU A 558 47.01 -20.98 32.67
N GLU A 559 46.79 -19.78 32.13
CA GLU A 559 47.80 -18.72 32.16
C GLU A 559 48.04 -18.16 33.56
N ALA A 560 46.99 -18.00 34.38
CA ALA A 560 47.12 -17.59 35.77
C ALA A 560 47.94 -18.61 36.58
N VAL A 561 47.66 -19.90 36.39
CA VAL A 561 48.43 -20.99 37.00
C VAL A 561 49.90 -20.94 36.55
N LYS A 562 50.15 -20.84 35.24
CA LYS A 562 51.51 -20.77 34.68
C LYS A 562 52.29 -19.53 35.10
N LEU A 563 51.61 -18.43 35.43
CA LEU A 563 52.23 -17.21 35.92
C LEU A 563 52.69 -17.34 37.38
N VAL A 564 51.80 -17.83 38.25
CA VAL A 564 52.00 -17.79 39.71
C VAL A 564 52.74 -19.02 40.22
N VAL A 565 52.34 -20.23 39.81
CA VAL A 565 52.79 -21.49 40.43
C VAL A 565 54.29 -21.74 40.21
N PRO A 566 54.84 -21.65 38.98
CA PRO A 566 56.28 -21.87 38.77
C PRO A 566 57.15 -20.84 39.50
N SER A 567 56.66 -19.60 39.62
CA SER A 567 57.36 -18.52 40.31
C SER A 567 57.43 -18.77 41.82
N LEU A 568 56.32 -19.20 42.43
CA LEU A 568 56.27 -19.59 43.83
C LEU A 568 57.15 -20.83 44.10
N GLN A 569 57.13 -21.83 43.22
CA GLN A 569 57.97 -23.02 43.33
C GLN A 569 59.46 -22.66 43.31
N ARG A 570 59.90 -21.85 42.33
CA ARG A 570 61.29 -21.37 42.25
C ARG A 570 61.70 -20.58 43.49
N PHE A 571 60.82 -19.70 43.98
CA PHE A 571 61.09 -18.92 45.20
C PHE A 571 61.21 -19.82 46.44
N THR A 572 60.32 -20.81 46.55
CA THR A 572 60.30 -21.78 47.67
C THR A 572 61.55 -22.67 47.64
N GLN A 573 61.94 -23.20 46.47
CA GLN A 573 63.16 -24.01 46.31
C GLN A 573 64.44 -23.23 46.64
N ARG A 574 64.56 -21.98 46.14
CA ARG A 574 65.70 -21.10 46.44
C ARG A 574 65.83 -20.79 47.93
N THR A 575 64.69 -20.74 48.63
CA THR A 575 64.62 -20.43 50.05
C THR A 575 64.78 -21.68 50.93
N ALA A 576 64.39 -22.87 50.46
CA ALA A 576 64.59 -24.14 51.16
C ALA A 576 66.08 -24.49 51.35
N GLY A 577 66.95 -24.13 50.40
CA GLY A 577 68.40 -24.31 50.52
C GLY A 577 69.10 -23.37 51.52
N LYS A 578 68.38 -22.39 52.09
CA LYS A 578 68.90 -21.43 53.08
C LYS A 578 67.96 -21.47 54.29
N GLU A 579 68.28 -22.17 55.37
CA GLU A 579 67.42 -22.25 56.58
C GLU A 579 66.93 -20.87 57.06
N PHE A 580 65.80 -20.40 56.55
CA PHE A 580 65.33 -19.03 56.73
C PHE A 580 64.49 -18.88 58.02
N SER A 581 63.93 -19.99 58.50
CA SER A 581 63.12 -20.04 59.72
C SER A 581 63.25 -21.40 60.40
N LYS A 582 63.22 -21.42 61.73
CA LYS A 582 63.09 -22.66 62.53
C LYS A 582 61.70 -23.31 62.39
N ASN A 583 60.68 -22.50 62.07
CA ASN A 583 59.31 -22.95 61.77
C ASN A 583 58.86 -22.41 60.40
N PRO A 584 59.20 -23.08 59.29
CA PRO A 584 58.81 -22.64 57.94
C PRO A 584 57.29 -22.63 57.71
N GLN A 585 56.56 -23.57 58.31
CA GLN A 585 55.10 -23.71 58.20
C GLN A 585 54.32 -22.50 58.74
N LYS A 586 54.93 -21.67 59.61
CA LYS A 586 54.30 -20.43 60.08
C LYS A 586 54.18 -19.37 58.98
N TYR A 587 55.08 -19.41 57.99
CA TYR A 587 55.19 -18.39 56.93
C TYR A 587 54.70 -18.91 55.58
N ILE A 588 54.89 -20.20 55.31
CA ILE A 588 54.37 -20.87 54.12
C ILE A 588 52.96 -21.37 54.45
N LYS A 589 51.93 -20.53 54.20
CA LYS A 589 50.53 -20.84 54.53
C LYS A 589 49.94 -21.96 53.66
N MET A 590 50.39 -22.06 52.41
CA MET A 590 49.91 -23.05 51.42
C MET A 590 51.08 -23.58 50.57
N SER A 591 51.00 -24.84 50.18
CA SER A 591 51.88 -25.48 49.18
C SER A 591 51.60 -24.96 47.77
N ALA A 592 52.53 -25.19 46.84
CA ALA A 592 52.34 -24.79 45.43
C ALA A 592 51.11 -25.45 44.80
N ASP A 593 50.82 -26.71 45.16
CA ASP A 593 49.67 -27.47 44.65
C ASP A 593 48.35 -26.93 45.23
N GLU A 594 48.33 -26.52 46.49
CA GLU A 594 47.17 -25.87 47.10
C GLU A 594 46.91 -24.49 46.48
N VAL A 595 47.97 -23.72 46.16
CA VAL A 595 47.84 -22.43 45.44
C VAL A 595 47.34 -22.66 44.02
N GLU A 596 47.80 -23.71 43.33
CA GLU A 596 47.28 -24.09 42.02
C GLU A 596 45.78 -24.39 42.09
N ASN A 597 45.35 -25.23 43.02
CA ASN A 597 43.95 -25.58 43.20
C ASN A 597 43.09 -24.36 43.54
N LEU A 598 43.60 -23.44 44.37
CA LEU A 598 42.93 -22.19 44.70
C LEU A 598 42.73 -21.31 43.45
N ILE A 599 43.79 -21.10 42.67
CA ILE A 599 43.71 -20.29 41.43
C ILE A 599 42.77 -20.93 40.42
N ARG A 600 42.82 -22.25 40.25
CA ARG A 600 41.88 -22.99 39.39
C ARG A 600 40.44 -22.80 39.85
N GLY A 601 40.21 -22.75 41.16
CA GLY A 601 38.90 -22.49 41.77
C GLY A 601 38.32 -21.10 41.48
N PHE A 602 39.14 -20.11 41.13
CA PHE A 602 38.65 -18.77 40.76
C PHE A 602 37.82 -18.75 39.46
N TYR A 603 37.95 -19.79 38.63
CA TYR A 603 37.34 -19.89 37.31
C TYR A 603 36.34 -21.04 37.17
N ALA A 604 35.95 -21.64 38.29
CA ALA A 604 35.01 -22.75 38.35
C ALA A 604 33.60 -22.35 37.86
#